data_AF-A0A937GA35-F1
#
_entry.id   AF-A0A937GA35-F1
#
_cell.length_a   1.000
_cell.length_b   1.000
_cell.length_c   1.000
_cell.angle_alpha   90.00
_cell.angle_beta   90.00
_cell.angle_gamma   90.00
#
_symmetry.space_group_name_H-M   'P 1'
#
loop_
_entity.id
_entity.type
_entity.pdbx_description
1 polymer ?
#
loop_
_entity_poly.entity_id
_entity_poly.type
_entity_poly.pdbx_seq_one_letter_code
_entity_poly.pdbx_strand_id
1 'polypeptide(L)'
;MQRSLSAILLLVAGVLLSIGAGSWWLQRTVFTPGASVDIAEAILDDAGIRLEIITVVSARTAGVLETDPTELAAFLDTSVLNTTPGAAVMAEPLQRAHLRIIGSNDDLVVIVPTELVQIVRDERALDSAPATIPVPVIGTLKTTRTASGWVMLISSGLGVLALLAALATRPYRGELQRGLGEFMIATAVAMLTIGWALPKFVIPAVDSNTWTGAVPHLADRNLGVVMGGSLVLVVGGLLLVLAGVNSTRRGPRVQPAPTMRYRPDTGWG
;
A
#
# COMPACT_ATOMS: atom_id res chain seq x y z
N MET A 1 18.97 3.06 -31.87
CA MET A 1 19.41 2.17 -30.78
C MET A 1 18.47 0.98 -30.72
N GLN A 2 18.87 -0.19 -31.24
CA GLN A 2 18.12 -1.43 -31.03
C GLN A 2 18.40 -1.91 -29.60
N ARG A 3 17.34 -2.20 -28.82
CA ARG A 3 17.46 -2.83 -27.51
C ARG A 3 17.72 -4.33 -27.73
N SER A 4 18.64 -4.90 -26.96
CA SER A 4 18.83 -6.35 -26.91
C SER A 4 17.60 -7.04 -26.33
N LEU A 5 17.41 -8.32 -26.68
CA LEU A 5 16.32 -9.13 -26.14
C LEU A 5 16.37 -9.18 -24.60
N SER A 6 17.57 -9.30 -24.02
CA SER A 6 17.82 -9.25 -22.58
C SER A 6 17.29 -7.96 -21.95
N ALA A 7 17.59 -6.81 -22.56
CA ALA A 7 17.14 -5.50 -22.06
C ALA A 7 15.62 -5.33 -22.14
N ILE A 8 14.96 -5.90 -23.15
CA ILE A 8 13.49 -5.89 -23.26
C ILE A 8 12.88 -6.75 -22.14
N LEU A 9 13.40 -7.96 -21.93
CA LEU A 9 12.91 -8.86 -20.89
C LEU A 9 13.12 -8.26 -19.48
N LEU A 10 14.25 -7.59 -19.23
CA LEU A 10 14.49 -6.87 -17.97
C LEU A 10 13.48 -5.74 -17.75
N LEU A 11 13.14 -4.96 -18.79
CA LEU A 11 12.12 -3.91 -18.67
C LEU A 11 10.75 -4.53 -18.35
N VAL A 12 10.35 -5.57 -19.09
CA VAL A 12 9.07 -6.25 -18.86
C VAL A 12 9.00 -6.81 -17.45
N ALA A 13 10.06 -7.47 -16.99
CA ALA A 13 10.18 -7.95 -15.62
C ALA A 13 10.03 -6.81 -14.60
N GLY A 14 10.75 -5.69 -14.82
CA GLY A 14 10.68 -4.53 -13.95
C GLY A 14 9.28 -3.93 -13.83
N VAL A 15 8.59 -3.76 -14.96
CA VAL A 15 7.21 -3.25 -14.97
C VAL A 15 6.28 -4.21 -14.23
N LEU A 16 6.32 -5.50 -14.52
CA LEU A 16 5.46 -6.50 -13.88
C LEU A 16 5.70 -6.58 -12.37
N LEU A 17 6.96 -6.63 -11.94
CA LEU A 17 7.32 -6.63 -10.52
C LEU A 17 6.90 -5.33 -9.82
N SER A 18 6.99 -4.18 -10.50
CA SER A 18 6.54 -2.90 -9.95
C SER A 18 5.04 -2.85 -9.71
N ILE A 19 4.24 -3.38 -10.64
CA ILE A 19 2.78 -3.52 -10.49
C ILE A 19 2.46 -4.45 -9.32
N GLY A 20 3.22 -5.55 -9.21
CA GLY A 20 3.12 -6.48 -8.09
C GLY A 20 3.39 -5.81 -6.74
N ALA A 21 4.49 -5.06 -6.65
CA ALA A 21 4.87 -4.31 -5.46
C ALA A 21 3.85 -3.23 -5.09
N GLY A 22 3.34 -2.47 -6.06
CA GLY A 22 2.30 -1.47 -5.84
C GLY A 22 0.98 -2.09 -5.36
N SER A 23 0.58 -3.22 -5.95
CA SER A 23 -0.62 -3.97 -5.55
C SER A 23 -0.46 -4.59 -4.16
N TRP A 24 0.72 -5.11 -3.83
CA TRP A 24 1.06 -5.60 -2.49
C TRP A 24 1.00 -4.47 -1.45
N TRP A 25 1.54 -3.30 -1.78
CA TRP A 25 1.49 -2.15 -0.89
C TRP A 25 0.06 -1.73 -0.59
N LEU A 26 -0.78 -1.58 -1.62
CA LEU A 26 -2.21 -1.28 -1.49
C LEU A 26 -2.94 -2.31 -0.60
N GLN A 27 -2.65 -3.61 -0.79
CA GLN A 27 -3.19 -4.66 0.06
C GLN A 27 -2.82 -4.45 1.53
N ARG A 28 -1.55 -4.13 1.81
CA ARG A 28 -1.04 -4.04 3.18
C ARG A 28 -1.51 -2.80 3.92
N THR A 29 -1.62 -1.67 3.24
CA THR A 29 -1.91 -0.37 3.86
C THR A 29 -3.39 -0.04 3.90
N VAL A 30 -4.13 -0.42 2.85
CA VAL A 30 -5.54 -0.04 2.69
C VAL A 30 -6.49 -1.19 2.96
N PHE A 31 -6.19 -2.42 2.54
CA PHE A 31 -7.14 -3.55 2.66
C PHE A 31 -6.86 -4.49 3.82
N THR A 32 -5.63 -4.55 4.35
CA THR A 32 -5.31 -5.37 5.53
C THR A 32 -4.56 -4.55 6.59
N PRO A 33 -5.12 -3.40 7.00
CA PRO A 33 -4.56 -2.63 8.10
C PRO A 33 -4.62 -3.44 9.40
N GLY A 34 -3.58 -3.32 10.24
CA GLY A 34 -3.59 -3.91 11.58
C GLY A 34 -4.55 -3.17 12.53
N ALA A 35 -4.85 -3.75 13.69
CA ALA A 35 -5.43 -2.98 14.80
C ALA A 35 -4.32 -2.13 15.42
N SER A 36 -4.21 -0.89 14.98
CA SER A 36 -3.34 0.10 15.62
C SER A 36 -4.08 1.40 15.86
N VAL A 37 -3.61 2.14 16.86
CA VAL A 37 -4.13 3.47 17.22
C VAL A 37 -4.10 4.38 16.00
N ASP A 38 -2.99 4.43 15.28
CA ASP A 38 -2.83 5.25 14.07
C ASP A 38 -3.87 4.97 12.97
N ILE A 39 -4.26 3.70 12.81
CA ILE A 39 -5.25 3.29 11.82
C ILE A 39 -6.65 3.70 12.29
N ALA A 40 -6.91 3.54 13.59
CA ALA A 40 -8.14 3.99 14.21
C ALA A 40 -8.31 5.51 14.11
N GLU A 41 -7.26 6.28 14.38
CA GLU A 41 -7.25 7.74 14.19
C GLU A 41 -7.59 8.12 12.75
N ALA A 42 -6.92 7.49 11.78
CA ALA A 42 -7.19 7.77 10.37
C ALA A 42 -8.65 7.46 9.97
N ILE A 43 -9.25 6.40 10.49
CA ILE A 43 -10.66 6.08 10.22
C ILE A 43 -11.60 7.07 10.94
N LEU A 44 -11.27 7.45 12.17
CA LEU A 44 -12.08 8.38 12.98
C LEU A 44 -11.97 9.84 12.52
N ASP A 45 -10.95 10.20 11.73
CA ASP A 45 -10.86 11.52 11.08
C ASP A 45 -12.07 11.78 10.15
N ASP A 46 -12.69 10.73 9.61
CA ASP A 46 -13.92 10.83 8.84
C ASP A 46 -15.11 11.16 9.76
N ALA A 47 -15.65 12.37 9.61
CA ALA A 47 -16.76 12.87 10.43
C ALA A 47 -18.05 12.06 10.24
N GLY A 48 -18.28 11.48 9.06
CA GLY A 48 -19.47 10.66 8.79
C GLY A 48 -19.40 9.33 9.55
N ILE A 49 -18.25 8.65 9.49
CA ILE A 49 -18.02 7.40 10.24
C ILE A 49 -18.12 7.66 11.74
N ARG A 50 -17.49 8.73 12.22
CA ARG A 50 -17.55 9.12 13.63
C ARG A 50 -18.99 9.39 14.08
N LEU A 51 -19.77 10.12 13.30
CA LEU A 51 -21.18 10.40 13.59
C LEU A 51 -22.03 9.12 13.66
N GLU A 52 -21.83 8.17 12.74
CA GLU A 52 -22.55 6.89 12.77
C GLU A 52 -22.25 6.10 14.06
N ILE A 53 -20.98 6.02 14.46
CA ILE A 53 -20.56 5.34 15.69
C ILE A 53 -21.18 6.03 16.91
N ILE A 54 -21.08 7.36 16.99
CA ILE A 54 -21.64 8.15 18.11
C ILE A 54 -23.14 7.88 18.22
N THR A 55 -23.87 7.97 17.11
CA THR A 55 -25.32 7.79 17.08
C THR A 55 -25.73 6.42 17.59
N VAL A 56 -24.99 5.37 17.20
CA VAL A 56 -25.27 4.00 17.63
C VAL A 56 -24.93 3.79 19.10
N VAL A 57 -23.76 4.25 19.54
CA VAL A 57 -23.31 4.07 20.94
C VAL A 57 -24.21 4.86 21.88
N SER A 58 -24.44 6.14 21.62
CA SER A 58 -25.26 6.99 22.50
C SER A 58 -26.70 6.48 22.61
N ALA A 59 -27.32 6.05 21.51
CA ALA A 59 -28.66 5.49 21.52
C ALA A 59 -28.77 4.20 22.34
N ARG A 60 -27.67 3.44 22.49
CA ARG A 60 -27.65 2.16 23.23
C ARG A 60 -27.32 2.32 24.71
N THR A 61 -26.49 3.29 25.07
CA THR A 61 -25.98 3.43 26.44
C THR A 61 -26.65 4.55 27.25
N ALA A 62 -27.21 5.59 26.60
CA ALA A 62 -27.76 6.76 27.29
C ALA A 62 -28.81 6.42 28.36
N GLY A 63 -29.72 5.48 28.08
CA GLY A 63 -30.75 5.08 29.04
C GLY A 63 -30.20 4.40 30.30
N VAL A 64 -29.13 3.60 30.16
CA VAL A 64 -28.47 2.92 31.30
C VAL A 64 -27.63 3.90 32.11
N LEU A 65 -27.08 4.91 31.45
CA LEU A 65 -26.28 5.98 32.05
C LEU A 65 -27.11 7.12 32.62
N GLU A 66 -28.45 7.04 32.52
CA GLU A 66 -29.38 8.08 32.97
C GLU A 66 -29.02 9.48 32.42
N THR A 67 -28.50 9.53 31.20
CA THR A 67 -28.01 10.75 30.55
C THR A 67 -28.80 11.00 29.27
N ASP A 68 -28.88 12.27 28.85
CA ASP A 68 -29.50 12.60 27.57
C ASP A 68 -28.66 12.08 26.38
N PRO A 69 -29.26 11.41 25.38
CA PRO A 69 -28.52 10.89 24.23
C PRO A 69 -27.72 11.94 23.44
N THR A 70 -28.18 13.20 23.42
CA THR A 70 -27.49 14.29 22.74
C THR A 70 -26.29 14.79 23.54
N GLU A 71 -26.41 14.84 24.87
CA GLU A 71 -25.30 15.18 25.76
C GLU A 71 -24.20 14.12 25.69
N LEU A 72 -24.58 12.84 25.75
CA LEU A 72 -23.65 11.73 25.60
C LEU A 72 -22.99 11.73 24.21
N ALA A 73 -23.74 12.04 23.15
CA ALA A 73 -23.18 12.15 21.81
C ALA A 73 -22.12 13.26 21.71
N ALA A 74 -22.37 14.42 22.31
CA ALA A 74 -21.40 15.52 22.34
C ALA A 74 -20.14 15.16 23.12
N PHE A 75 -20.27 14.44 24.25
CA PHE A 75 -19.15 13.92 25.01
C PHE A 75 -18.31 12.92 24.18
N LEU A 76 -18.96 11.97 23.52
CA LEU A 76 -18.27 10.97 22.71
C LEU A 76 -17.50 11.61 21.55
N ASP A 77 -18.06 12.60 20.87
CA ASP A 77 -17.37 13.31 19.78
C ASP A 77 -16.14 14.06 20.30
N THR A 78 -16.33 14.90 21.33
CA THR A 78 -15.31 15.85 21.78
C THR A 78 -14.22 15.24 22.65
N SER A 79 -14.59 14.28 23.49
CA SER A 79 -13.73 13.82 24.61
C SER A 79 -13.23 12.38 24.45
N VAL A 80 -13.80 11.63 23.49
CA VAL A 80 -13.43 10.23 23.25
C VAL A 80 -12.95 10.05 21.82
N LEU A 81 -13.83 10.07 20.83
CA LEU A 81 -13.54 9.62 19.47
C LEU A 81 -12.60 10.56 18.71
N ASN A 82 -12.55 11.84 19.05
CA ASN A 82 -11.61 12.80 18.46
C ASN A 82 -10.27 12.89 19.22
N THR A 83 -9.92 11.85 19.99
CA THR A 83 -8.71 11.82 20.81
C THR A 83 -7.91 10.54 20.58
N THR A 84 -6.57 10.64 20.63
CA THR A 84 -5.68 9.47 20.53
C THR A 84 -6.02 8.35 21.52
N PRO A 85 -6.33 8.62 22.80
CA PRO A 85 -6.77 7.57 23.72
C PRO A 85 -8.08 6.89 23.29
N GLY A 86 -9.04 7.64 22.74
CA GLY A 86 -10.27 7.04 22.22
C GLY A 86 -10.05 6.23 20.95
N ALA A 87 -9.15 6.66 20.07
CA ALA A 87 -8.73 5.86 18.92
C ALA A 87 -8.08 4.53 19.35
N ALA A 88 -7.33 4.52 20.44
CA ALA A 88 -6.76 3.28 20.99
C ALA A 88 -7.83 2.29 21.45
N VAL A 89 -8.89 2.78 22.11
CA VAL A 89 -10.04 1.96 22.52
C VAL A 89 -10.82 1.46 21.29
N MET A 90 -10.91 2.27 20.24
CA MET A 90 -11.66 1.95 19.02
C MET A 90 -10.88 1.11 18.02
N ALA A 91 -9.59 0.82 18.25
CA ALA A 91 -8.73 0.17 17.25
C ALA A 91 -9.24 -1.19 16.79
N GLU A 92 -9.67 -2.04 17.72
CA GLU A 92 -10.21 -3.36 17.38
C GLU A 92 -11.63 -3.29 16.78
N PRO A 93 -12.61 -2.55 17.34
CA PRO A 93 -13.90 -2.33 16.70
C PRO A 93 -13.79 -1.79 15.27
N LEU A 94 -12.91 -0.80 15.04
CA LEU A 94 -12.70 -0.21 13.71
C LEU A 94 -11.97 -1.15 12.76
N GLN A 95 -11.06 -1.98 13.25
CA GLN A 95 -10.47 -3.02 12.41
C GLN A 95 -11.54 -4.02 11.96
N ARG A 96 -12.43 -4.46 12.88
CA ARG A 96 -13.55 -5.36 12.53
C ARG A 96 -14.48 -4.71 11.50
N ALA A 97 -14.81 -3.43 11.69
CA ALA A 97 -15.56 -2.66 10.71
C ALA A 97 -14.85 -2.59 9.35
N HIS A 98 -13.56 -2.29 9.35
CA HIS A 98 -12.77 -2.23 8.14
C HIS A 98 -12.74 -3.58 7.39
N LEU A 99 -12.55 -4.69 8.11
CA LEU A 99 -12.58 -6.03 7.51
C LEU A 99 -13.95 -6.37 6.91
N ARG A 100 -15.03 -5.82 7.45
CA ARG A 100 -16.38 -5.99 6.91
C ARG A 100 -16.61 -5.17 5.64
N ILE A 101 -16.22 -3.89 5.61
CA ILE A 101 -16.44 -3.03 4.43
C ILE A 101 -15.73 -3.56 3.18
N ILE A 102 -14.56 -4.17 3.35
CA ILE A 102 -13.79 -4.78 2.25
C ILE A 102 -14.23 -6.22 1.94
N GLY A 103 -15.26 -6.74 2.63
CA GLY A 103 -15.78 -8.09 2.50
C GLY A 103 -14.76 -9.18 2.84
N SER A 104 -13.89 -8.93 3.83
CA SER A 104 -12.97 -9.93 4.38
C SER A 104 -13.59 -10.72 5.52
N ASN A 105 -14.55 -10.11 6.22
CA ASN A 105 -15.41 -10.78 7.17
C ASN A 105 -16.87 -10.36 6.89
N ASP A 106 -17.81 -11.30 6.99
CA ASP A 106 -19.24 -11.03 6.84
C ASP A 106 -19.95 -10.89 8.21
N ASP A 107 -19.24 -11.09 9.33
CA ASP A 107 -19.76 -10.96 10.70
C ASP A 107 -20.17 -9.53 11.04
N LEU A 108 -21.24 -9.38 11.82
CA LEU A 108 -21.70 -8.06 12.29
C LEU A 108 -20.65 -7.44 13.22
N VAL A 109 -20.49 -6.12 13.10
CA VAL A 109 -19.60 -5.36 13.97
C VAL A 109 -20.36 -5.05 15.25
N VAL A 110 -20.09 -5.83 16.28
CA VAL A 110 -20.73 -5.70 17.59
C VAL A 110 -19.71 -5.15 18.58
N ILE A 111 -20.02 -3.99 19.14
CA ILE A 111 -19.32 -3.45 20.31
C ILE A 111 -19.93 -4.12 21.54
N VAL A 112 -19.14 -4.93 22.23
CA VAL A 112 -19.59 -5.67 23.42
C VAL A 112 -19.64 -4.75 24.65
N PRO A 113 -20.41 -5.10 25.71
CA PRO A 113 -20.56 -4.22 26.87
C PRO A 113 -19.23 -3.83 27.53
N THR A 114 -18.24 -4.73 27.57
CA THR A 114 -16.89 -4.42 28.08
C THR A 114 -16.16 -3.37 27.25
N GLU A 115 -16.37 -3.32 25.94
CA GLU A 115 -15.84 -2.27 25.06
C GLU A 115 -16.63 -0.97 25.28
N LEU A 116 -17.96 -1.04 25.47
CA LEU A 116 -18.80 0.13 25.75
C LEU A 116 -18.38 0.86 27.03
N VAL A 117 -17.98 0.13 28.08
CA VAL A 117 -17.40 0.73 29.30
C VAL A 117 -16.18 1.57 28.98
N GLN A 118 -15.28 1.06 28.14
CA GLN A 118 -14.06 1.78 27.79
C GLN A 118 -14.34 3.00 26.92
N ILE A 119 -15.32 2.90 26.01
CA ILE A 119 -15.72 3.98 25.12
C ILE A 119 -16.42 5.10 25.89
N VAL A 120 -17.42 4.76 26.70
CA VAL A 120 -18.21 5.74 27.44
C VAL A 120 -17.54 6.17 28.74
N ARG A 121 -16.51 5.44 29.18
CA ARG A 121 -15.76 5.66 30.42
C ARG A 121 -16.64 5.57 31.68
N ASP A 122 -17.61 4.66 31.66
CA ASP A 122 -18.54 4.40 32.76
C ASP A 122 -18.83 2.90 32.87
N GLU A 123 -18.66 2.33 34.08
CA GLU A 123 -18.90 0.91 34.37
C GLU A 123 -20.37 0.51 34.26
N ARG A 124 -21.31 1.44 34.43
CA ARG A 124 -22.75 1.21 34.24
C ARG A 124 -23.06 0.70 32.82
N ALA A 125 -22.21 1.01 31.84
CA ALA A 125 -22.37 0.53 30.47
C ALA A 125 -22.27 -1.01 30.34
N LEU A 126 -21.78 -1.75 31.35
CA LEU A 126 -21.81 -3.21 31.36
C LEU A 126 -23.22 -3.79 31.26
N ASP A 127 -24.21 -3.08 31.81
CA ASP A 127 -25.61 -3.51 31.80
C ASP A 127 -26.34 -3.13 30.50
N SER A 128 -25.65 -2.44 29.58
CA SER A 128 -26.21 -2.08 28.28
C SER A 128 -26.21 -3.27 27.31
N ALA A 129 -27.19 -3.28 26.41
CA ALA A 129 -27.19 -4.25 25.31
C ALA A 129 -26.02 -3.96 24.34
N PRO A 130 -25.40 -4.99 23.74
CA PRO A 130 -24.34 -4.80 22.75
C PRO A 130 -24.77 -3.87 21.62
N ALA A 131 -23.84 -3.02 21.17
CA ALA A 131 -24.12 -2.04 20.13
C ALA A 131 -23.64 -2.56 18.76
N THR A 132 -24.58 -2.87 17.87
CA THR A 132 -24.24 -3.31 16.51
C THR A 132 -24.12 -2.10 15.59
N ILE A 133 -22.92 -1.86 15.06
CA ILE A 133 -22.67 -0.80 14.08
C ILE A 133 -23.16 -1.30 12.70
N PRO A 134 -24.02 -0.53 11.99
CA PRO A 134 -24.58 -0.92 10.70
C PRO A 134 -23.55 -0.73 9.56
N VAL A 135 -22.45 -1.49 9.63
CA VAL A 135 -21.39 -1.44 8.62
C VAL A 135 -21.80 -2.29 7.41
N PRO A 136 -21.86 -1.75 6.18
CA PRO A 136 -22.19 -2.54 5.00
C PRO A 136 -20.96 -3.27 4.45
N VAL A 137 -21.18 -4.34 3.67
CA VAL A 137 -20.13 -4.89 2.80
C VAL A 137 -20.15 -4.11 1.50
N ILE A 138 -19.04 -3.45 1.16
CA ILE A 138 -18.95 -2.58 -0.01
C ILE A 138 -18.40 -3.40 -1.17
N GLY A 139 -19.28 -3.68 -2.16
CA GLY A 139 -18.96 -4.56 -3.28
C GLY A 139 -17.78 -4.09 -4.12
N THR A 140 -17.62 -2.78 -4.30
CA THR A 140 -16.51 -2.16 -5.02
C THR A 140 -15.18 -2.39 -4.29
N LEU A 141 -15.14 -2.22 -2.97
CA LEU A 141 -13.97 -2.50 -2.13
C LEU A 141 -13.62 -3.99 -2.10
N LYS A 142 -14.62 -4.86 -1.93
CA LYS A 142 -14.43 -6.32 -1.97
C LYS A 142 -13.83 -6.78 -3.30
N THR A 143 -14.36 -6.25 -4.41
CA THR A 143 -13.87 -6.55 -5.76
C THR A 143 -12.46 -6.02 -5.95
N THR A 144 -12.18 -4.79 -5.52
CA THR A 144 -10.85 -4.15 -5.66
C THR A 144 -9.80 -4.88 -4.84
N ARG A 145 -10.12 -5.27 -3.60
CA ARG A 145 -9.27 -6.12 -2.76
C ARG A 145 -9.00 -7.45 -3.44
N THR A 146 -10.02 -8.13 -3.94
CA THR A 146 -9.83 -9.44 -4.58
C THR A 146 -8.99 -9.31 -5.85
N ALA A 147 -9.30 -8.34 -6.70
CA ALA A 147 -8.58 -8.08 -7.94
C ALA A 147 -7.13 -7.70 -7.70
N SER A 148 -6.84 -6.78 -6.77
CA SER A 148 -5.46 -6.39 -6.47
C SER A 148 -4.63 -7.54 -5.89
N GLY A 149 -5.23 -8.46 -5.12
CA GLY A 149 -4.56 -9.68 -4.68
C GLY A 149 -4.15 -10.58 -5.86
N TRP A 150 -5.04 -10.77 -6.84
CA TRP A 150 -4.74 -11.52 -8.07
C TRP A 150 -3.71 -10.81 -8.95
N VAL A 151 -3.85 -9.50 -9.14
CA VAL A 151 -2.89 -8.69 -9.90
C VAL A 151 -1.50 -8.81 -9.27
N MET A 152 -1.39 -8.72 -7.95
CA MET A 152 -0.13 -8.92 -7.22
C MET A 152 0.48 -10.28 -7.54
N LEU A 153 -0.28 -11.37 -7.42
CA LEU A 153 0.22 -12.73 -7.65
C LEU A 153 0.65 -12.96 -9.10
N ILE A 154 -0.20 -12.59 -10.06
CA ILE A 154 0.04 -12.82 -11.49
C ILE A 154 1.20 -11.97 -11.99
N SER A 155 1.21 -10.67 -11.67
CA SER A 155 2.28 -9.76 -12.11
C SER A 155 3.62 -10.12 -11.48
N SER A 156 3.65 -10.48 -10.19
CA SER A 156 4.89 -10.92 -9.54
C SER A 156 5.39 -12.23 -10.15
N GLY A 157 4.50 -13.21 -10.39
CA GLY A 157 4.86 -14.48 -11.00
C GLY A 157 5.43 -14.32 -12.41
N LEU A 158 4.73 -13.58 -13.28
CA LEU A 158 5.20 -13.30 -14.64
C LEU A 158 6.48 -12.44 -14.64
N GLY A 159 6.59 -11.49 -13.71
CA GLY A 159 7.77 -10.65 -13.55
C GLY A 159 9.01 -11.47 -13.18
N VAL A 160 8.88 -12.43 -12.25
CA VAL A 160 9.97 -13.35 -11.90
C VAL A 160 10.35 -14.23 -13.08
N LEU A 161 9.38 -14.78 -13.82
CA LEU A 161 9.67 -15.59 -15.01
C LEU A 161 10.40 -14.78 -16.09
N ALA A 162 9.97 -13.54 -16.35
CA ALA A 162 10.62 -12.64 -17.29
C ALA A 162 12.05 -12.28 -16.83
N LEU A 163 12.25 -12.07 -15.53
CA LEU A 163 13.57 -11.81 -14.95
C LEU A 163 14.51 -13.01 -15.14
N LEU A 164 14.03 -14.22 -14.85
CA LEU A 164 14.82 -15.44 -15.05
C LEU A 164 15.18 -15.65 -16.52
N ALA A 165 14.23 -15.44 -17.44
CA ALA A 165 14.48 -15.49 -18.88
C ALA A 165 15.51 -14.43 -19.30
N ALA A 166 15.41 -13.21 -18.78
CA ALA A 166 16.39 -12.16 -19.04
C ALA A 166 17.79 -12.56 -18.59
N LEU A 167 17.93 -13.11 -17.37
CA LEU A 167 19.21 -13.56 -16.84
C LEU A 167 19.79 -14.73 -17.65
N ALA A 168 18.94 -15.64 -18.14
CA ALA A 168 19.37 -16.74 -19.00
C ALA A 168 19.99 -16.26 -20.33
N THR A 169 19.55 -15.11 -20.84
CA THR A 169 20.15 -14.48 -22.04
C THR A 169 21.49 -13.80 -21.80
N ARG A 170 22.03 -13.86 -20.56
CA ARG A 170 23.34 -13.31 -20.14
C ARG A 170 23.48 -11.81 -20.45
N PRO A 171 22.71 -10.95 -19.74
CA PRO A 171 22.74 -9.51 -19.98
C PRO A 171 24.12 -8.93 -19.67
N TYR A 172 24.50 -7.90 -20.42
CA TYR A 172 25.70 -7.12 -20.09
C TYR A 172 25.50 -6.38 -18.76
N ARG A 173 26.60 -6.13 -18.04
CA ARG A 173 26.54 -5.40 -16.75
C ARG A 173 25.81 -4.06 -16.85
N GLY A 174 26.00 -3.32 -17.94
CA GLY A 174 25.31 -2.07 -18.19
C GLY A 174 23.81 -2.19 -18.42
N GLU A 175 23.37 -3.30 -19.03
CA GLU A 175 21.94 -3.60 -19.22
C GLU A 175 21.28 -3.95 -17.89
N LEU A 176 21.98 -4.70 -17.04
CA LEU A 176 21.48 -5.08 -15.71
C LEU A 176 21.36 -3.85 -14.80
N GLN A 177 22.37 -2.96 -14.80
CA GLN A 177 22.32 -1.69 -14.07
C GLN A 177 21.15 -0.81 -14.55
N ARG A 178 21.01 -0.66 -15.87
CA ARG A 178 19.91 0.11 -16.45
C ARG A 178 18.54 -0.51 -16.11
N GLY A 179 18.40 -1.82 -16.27
CA GLY A 179 17.15 -2.54 -15.99
C GLY A 179 16.74 -2.44 -14.52
N LEU A 180 17.69 -2.55 -13.59
CA LEU A 180 17.45 -2.33 -12.17
C LEU A 180 17.01 -0.88 -11.89
N GLY A 181 17.64 0.10 -12.55
CA GLY A 181 17.24 1.49 -12.43
C GLY A 181 15.83 1.76 -12.97
N GLU A 182 15.49 1.20 -14.14
CA GLU A 182 14.14 1.25 -14.72
C GLU A 182 13.10 0.59 -13.78
N PHE A 183 13.44 -0.54 -13.14
CA PHE A 183 12.59 -1.20 -12.13
C PHE A 183 12.35 -0.33 -10.90
N MET A 184 13.39 0.32 -10.36
CA MET A 184 13.24 1.20 -9.20
C MET A 184 12.31 2.38 -9.51
N ILE A 185 12.48 3.01 -10.67
CA ILE A 185 11.62 4.11 -11.11
C ILE A 185 10.18 3.62 -11.31
N ALA A 186 9.99 2.47 -11.97
CA ALA A 186 8.67 1.89 -12.19
C ALA A 186 7.98 1.57 -10.85
N THR A 187 8.72 1.03 -9.87
CA THR A 187 8.21 0.77 -8.51
C THR A 187 7.79 2.05 -7.80
N ALA A 188 8.57 3.13 -7.90
CA ALA A 188 8.18 4.42 -7.34
C ALA A 188 6.86 4.94 -7.94
N VAL A 189 6.72 4.85 -9.27
CA VAL A 189 5.49 5.24 -9.97
C VAL A 189 4.32 4.35 -9.52
N ALA A 190 4.52 3.03 -9.40
CA ALA A 190 3.49 2.10 -8.93
C ALA A 190 3.07 2.39 -7.48
N MET A 191 4.01 2.71 -6.59
CA MET A 191 3.68 3.11 -5.21
C MET A 191 2.83 4.39 -5.16
N LEU A 192 3.16 5.41 -5.98
CA LEU A 192 2.38 6.65 -6.02
C LEU A 192 1.00 6.43 -6.63
N THR A 193 0.93 5.68 -7.73
CA THR A 193 -0.32 5.50 -8.49
C THR A 193 -1.24 4.46 -7.84
N ILE A 194 -0.75 3.24 -7.62
CA ILE A 194 -1.53 2.14 -7.05
C ILE A 194 -1.63 2.28 -5.53
N GLY A 195 -0.54 2.66 -4.88
CA GLY A 195 -0.46 2.71 -3.42
C GLY A 195 -1.09 3.93 -2.76
N TRP A 196 -1.23 5.06 -3.48
CA TRP A 196 -1.81 6.29 -2.92
C TRP A 196 -2.90 6.92 -3.79
N ALA A 197 -2.64 7.17 -5.07
CA ALA A 197 -3.61 7.88 -5.92
C ALA A 197 -4.89 7.07 -6.17
N LEU A 198 -4.78 5.76 -6.39
CA LEU A 198 -5.91 4.87 -6.60
C LEU A 198 -6.86 4.84 -5.38
N PRO A 199 -6.40 4.54 -4.15
CA PRO A 199 -7.29 4.54 -2.99
C PRO A 199 -7.81 5.95 -2.66
N LYS A 200 -7.01 7.00 -2.91
CA LYS A 200 -7.43 8.37 -2.59
C LYS A 200 -8.48 8.93 -3.54
N PHE A 201 -8.33 8.70 -4.84
CA PHE A 201 -9.14 9.40 -5.85
C PHE A 201 -10.07 8.48 -6.62
N VAL A 202 -9.65 7.25 -6.91
CA VAL A 202 -10.43 6.34 -7.76
C VAL A 202 -11.52 5.65 -6.95
N ILE A 203 -11.18 5.12 -5.76
CA ILE A 203 -12.15 4.40 -4.92
C ILE A 203 -13.33 5.30 -4.50
N PRO A 204 -13.11 6.50 -3.93
CA PRO A 204 -14.22 7.39 -3.54
C PRO A 204 -15.01 7.98 -4.71
N ALA A 205 -14.42 8.01 -5.92
CA ALA A 205 -15.15 8.47 -7.10
C ALA A 205 -16.15 7.43 -7.63
N VAL A 206 -15.98 6.15 -7.27
CA VAL A 206 -16.82 5.04 -7.74
C VAL A 206 -17.90 4.68 -6.71
N ASP A 207 -17.69 4.99 -5.43
CA ASP A 207 -18.58 4.61 -4.34
C ASP A 207 -18.74 5.75 -3.33
N SER A 208 -19.98 6.10 -2.99
CA SER A 208 -20.32 7.22 -2.10
C SER A 208 -20.79 6.78 -0.72
N ASN A 209 -20.52 5.54 -0.30
CA ASN A 209 -20.86 5.07 1.04
C ASN A 209 -20.04 5.82 2.10
N THR A 210 -20.63 6.11 3.28
CA THR A 210 -19.93 6.76 4.39
C THR A 210 -18.61 6.06 4.72
N TRP A 211 -18.63 4.72 4.77
CA TRP A 211 -17.45 3.93 5.13
C TRP A 211 -16.39 3.86 4.03
N THR A 212 -16.71 4.23 2.80
CA THR A 212 -15.71 4.40 1.72
C THR A 212 -14.76 5.56 2.05
N GLY A 213 -15.20 6.54 2.85
CA GLY A 213 -14.39 7.67 3.33
C GLY A 213 -13.15 7.24 4.12
N ALA A 214 -13.18 6.10 4.80
CA ALA A 214 -12.02 5.56 5.52
C ALA A 214 -10.80 5.32 4.61
N VAL A 215 -11.03 4.94 3.34
CA VAL A 215 -9.98 4.52 2.41
C VAL A 215 -8.99 5.65 2.07
N PRO A 216 -9.42 6.85 1.64
CA PRO A 216 -8.51 7.97 1.40
C PRO A 216 -7.74 8.40 2.65
N HIS A 217 -8.34 8.38 3.85
CA HIS A 217 -7.63 8.70 5.09
C HIS A 217 -6.52 7.69 5.42
N LEU A 218 -6.78 6.39 5.22
CA LEU A 218 -5.76 5.35 5.35
C LEU A 218 -4.62 5.51 4.33
N ALA A 219 -4.92 5.96 3.12
CA ALA A 219 -3.92 6.25 2.11
C ALA A 219 -3.06 7.47 2.49
N ASP A 220 -3.67 8.55 2.98
CA ASP A 220 -2.96 9.77 3.39
C ASP A 220 -2.07 9.54 4.61
N ARG A 221 -2.47 8.66 5.54
CA ARG A 221 -1.60 8.25 6.67
C ARG A 221 -0.27 7.68 6.19
N ASN A 222 -0.29 6.93 5.09
CA ASN A 222 0.91 6.28 4.54
C ASN A 222 1.65 7.15 3.52
N LEU A 223 1.18 8.38 3.25
CA LEU A 223 1.75 9.28 2.25
C LEU A 223 3.23 9.56 2.51
N GLY A 224 3.63 9.77 3.76
CA GLY A 224 5.04 10.02 4.11
C GLY A 224 5.97 8.88 3.68
N VAL A 225 5.54 7.63 3.90
CA VAL A 225 6.31 6.43 3.50
C VAL A 225 6.31 6.28 1.98
N VAL A 226 5.18 6.51 1.32
CA VAL A 226 5.08 6.46 -0.14
C VAL A 226 5.96 7.51 -0.79
N MET A 227 5.90 8.76 -0.34
CA MET A 227 6.69 9.87 -0.90
C MET A 227 8.18 9.69 -0.62
N GLY A 228 8.55 9.36 0.62
CA GLY A 228 9.94 9.11 1.00
C GLY A 228 10.54 7.92 0.25
N GLY A 229 9.81 6.80 0.21
CA GLY A 229 10.21 5.60 -0.52
C GLY A 229 10.34 5.85 -2.02
N SER A 230 9.35 6.50 -2.64
CA SER A 230 9.37 6.85 -4.06
C SER A 230 10.52 7.80 -4.40
N LEU A 231 10.83 8.78 -3.55
CA LEU A 231 11.96 9.68 -3.77
C LEU A 231 13.29 8.90 -3.79
N VAL A 232 13.51 8.03 -2.81
CA VAL A 232 14.72 7.18 -2.73
C VAL A 232 14.81 6.27 -3.96
N LEU A 233 13.70 5.65 -4.36
CA LEU A 233 13.63 4.78 -5.52
C LEU A 233 13.92 5.52 -6.83
N VAL A 234 13.37 6.73 -7.02
CA VAL A 234 13.62 7.54 -8.22
C VAL A 234 15.08 7.99 -8.27
N VAL A 235 15.63 8.51 -7.18
CA VAL A 235 17.03 8.96 -7.14
C VAL A 235 17.98 7.79 -7.39
N GLY A 236 17.81 6.68 -6.68
CA GLY A 236 18.63 5.48 -6.88
C GLY A 236 18.48 4.92 -8.30
N GLY A 237 17.26 4.89 -8.82
CA GLY A 237 16.97 4.41 -10.16
C GLY A 237 17.63 5.26 -11.25
N LEU A 238 17.56 6.59 -11.13
CA LEU A 238 18.23 7.52 -12.04
C LEU A 238 19.74 7.34 -12.03
N LEU A 239 20.36 7.21 -10.85
CA LEU A 239 21.80 6.96 -10.74
C LEU A 239 22.22 5.66 -11.44
N LEU A 240 21.42 4.60 -11.29
CA LEU A 240 21.67 3.31 -11.94
C LEU A 240 21.49 3.37 -13.47
N VAL A 241 20.48 4.08 -13.97
CA VAL A 241 20.29 4.30 -15.41
C VAL A 241 21.48 5.07 -15.99
N LEU A 242 21.92 6.14 -15.34
CA LEU A 242 23.08 6.94 -15.78
C LEU A 242 24.38 6.13 -15.76
N ALA A 243 24.61 5.35 -14.71
CA ALA A 243 25.75 4.44 -14.61
C ALA A 243 25.73 3.38 -15.74
N GLY A 244 24.55 2.80 -16.00
CA GLY A 244 24.33 1.85 -17.08
C GLY A 244 24.69 2.41 -18.44
N VAL A 245 24.22 3.63 -18.77
CA VAL A 245 24.53 4.32 -20.04
C VAL A 245 26.02 4.60 -20.19
N ASN A 246 26.70 5.02 -19.11
CA ASN A 246 28.14 5.31 -19.15
C ASN A 246 28.98 4.04 -19.31
N SER A 247 28.53 2.90 -18.78
CA SER A 247 29.22 1.62 -18.94
C SER A 247 29.17 1.10 -20.38
N THR A 248 28.08 1.36 -21.13
CA THR A 248 27.93 0.92 -22.52
C THR A 248 28.76 1.76 -23.49
N ARG A 249 29.02 3.03 -23.14
CA ARG A 249 29.86 3.94 -23.94
C ARG A 249 31.36 3.61 -23.85
N ARG A 250 31.80 2.99 -22.76
CA ARG A 250 33.16 2.46 -22.62
C ARG A 250 33.23 1.08 -23.29
N GLY A 251 33.25 1.08 -24.63
CA GLY A 251 33.47 -0.14 -25.42
C GLY A 251 34.74 -0.89 -25.00
N PRO A 252 34.91 -2.17 -25.39
CA PRO A 252 36.10 -2.95 -25.05
C PRO A 252 37.34 -2.13 -25.39
N ARG A 253 38.23 -1.93 -24.41
CA ARG A 253 39.55 -1.32 -24.64
C ARG A 253 40.14 -2.07 -25.83
N VAL A 254 40.30 -1.37 -26.95
CA VAL A 254 41.01 -1.88 -28.12
C VAL A 254 42.33 -2.39 -27.58
N GLN A 255 42.48 -3.72 -27.53
CA GLN A 255 43.78 -4.31 -27.27
C GLN A 255 44.67 -3.78 -28.41
N PRO A 256 45.82 -3.16 -28.14
CA PRO A 256 46.72 -2.79 -29.22
C PRO A 256 46.99 -4.06 -30.02
N ALA A 257 46.76 -3.99 -31.34
CA ALA A 257 47.00 -5.12 -32.23
C ALA A 257 48.38 -5.69 -31.91
N PRO A 258 48.54 -7.02 -31.78
CA PRO A 258 49.85 -7.60 -31.53
C PRO A 258 50.76 -7.13 -32.66
N THR A 259 51.72 -6.26 -32.34
CA THR A 259 52.74 -5.83 -33.28
C THR A 259 53.49 -7.09 -33.69
N MET A 260 53.20 -7.61 -34.89
CA MET A 260 53.95 -8.68 -35.51
C MET A 260 55.39 -8.18 -35.65
N ARG A 261 56.27 -8.58 -34.74
CA ARG A 261 57.71 -8.35 -34.90
C ARG A 261 58.15 -9.19 -36.09
N TYR A 262 58.37 -8.52 -37.22
CA TYR A 262 59.08 -9.11 -38.35
C TYR A 262 60.47 -9.55 -37.86
N ARG A 263 60.68 -10.87 -37.80
CA ARG A 263 61.99 -11.48 -37.51
C ARG A 263 62.60 -11.83 -38.87
N PRO A 264 63.66 -11.16 -39.32
CA PRO A 264 64.36 -11.58 -40.51
C PRO A 264 65.08 -12.90 -40.22
N ASP A 265 64.71 -13.95 -40.95
CA ASP A 265 65.47 -15.19 -40.99
C ASP A 265 66.84 -14.91 -41.62
N THR A 266 67.86 -14.87 -40.78
CA THR A 266 69.26 -14.88 -41.22
C THR A 266 69.80 -16.28 -40.97
N GLY A 267 69.42 -17.20 -41.86
CA GLY A 267 70.03 -18.53 -41.97
C GLY A 267 71.02 -18.55 -43.12
N TRP A 268 72.29 -18.32 -42.83
CA TRP A 268 73.40 -18.88 -43.61
C TRP A 268 74.09 -19.90 -42.73
N GLY A 269 74.02 -21.17 -43.13
CA GLY A 269 74.59 -22.33 -42.47
C GLY A 269 74.22 -23.60 -43.23
#